data_AF-A0A227JFW3-F1
#
_entry.id   AF-A0A227JFW3-F1
#
_cell.length_a   1.000
_cell.length_b   1.000
_cell.length_c   1.000
_cell.angle_alpha   90.00
_cell.angle_beta   90.00
_cell.angle_gamma   90.00
#
_symmetry.space_group_name_H-M   'P 1'
#
loop_
_entity.id
_entity.type
_entity.pdbx_description
1 polymer ?
#
loop_
_entity_poly.entity_id
_entity_poly.type
_entity_poly.pdbx_seq_one_letter_code
_entity_poly.pdbx_strand_id
1 'polypeptide(L)'
;MIVTVDIIPFRLSGCADKGLEVLLIKRSNPNRPYHGVWALPGGFVFDKDLTSEGGRPADENFEAARRRICREKIHTYPRHFSEAFIDGDPKR
;
A
#
# COMPACT_ATOMS: atom_id res chain seq x y z
N MET A 1 -10.05 -7.18 12.98
CA MET A 1 -10.73 -6.18 12.13
C MET A 1 -9.90 -6.07 10.87
N ILE A 2 -10.47 -6.09 9.66
CA ILE A 2 -9.66 -5.99 8.44
C ILE A 2 -9.36 -4.52 8.18
N VAL A 3 -8.07 -4.16 8.21
CA VAL A 3 -7.60 -2.80 7.93
C VAL A 3 -6.55 -2.85 6.83
N THR A 4 -6.62 -1.89 5.92
CA THR A 4 -5.61 -1.71 4.87
C THR A 4 -4.91 -0.36 5.03
N VAL A 5 -3.68 -0.29 4.55
CA VAL A 5 -2.96 0.96 4.33
C VAL A 5 -2.70 1.06 2.84
N ASP A 6 -3.15 2.16 2.24
CA ASP A 6 -2.86 2.53 0.86
C ASP A 6 -1.97 3.77 0.87
N ILE A 7 -0.97 3.79 -0.01
CA ILE A 7 0.01 4.87 -0.12
C ILE A 7 -0.22 5.58 -1.45
N ILE A 8 -0.22 6.92 -1.43
CA ILE A 8 -0.26 7.76 -2.63
C ILE A 8 1.14 8.35 -2.86
N PRO A 9 2.05 7.61 -3.51
CA PRO A 9 3.42 8.06 -3.73
C PRO A 9 3.49 9.09 -4.87
N PHE A 10 3.93 10.30 -4.53
CA PHE A 10 4.17 11.36 -5.51
C PHE A 10 5.65 11.50 -5.87
N ARG A 11 5.90 11.80 -7.14
CA ARG A 11 7.22 12.20 -7.66
C ARG A 11 7.04 13.41 -8.56
N LEU A 12 8.01 14.33 -8.53
CA LEU A 12 8.15 15.35 -9.58
C LEU A 12 9.01 14.76 -10.71
N SER A 13 8.49 14.77 -11.95
CA SER A 13 9.23 14.29 -13.12
C SER A 13 10.51 15.14 -13.34
N GLY A 14 11.57 14.48 -13.81
CA GLY A 14 12.92 15.04 -13.91
C GLY A 14 13.33 15.55 -15.29
N CYS A 15 12.49 15.45 -16.34
CA CYS A 15 12.85 15.83 -17.70
C CYS A 15 11.81 16.78 -18.31
N ALA A 16 12.31 17.83 -18.99
CA ALA A 16 11.65 18.86 -19.81
C ALA A 16 10.33 19.47 -19.29
N ASP A 17 9.32 18.65 -19.03
CA ASP A 17 8.01 19.03 -18.52
C ASP A 17 7.89 18.58 -17.06
N LYS A 18 7.99 19.54 -16.13
CA LYS A 18 7.76 19.30 -14.70
C LYS A 18 6.29 18.91 -14.50
N GLY A 19 6.06 17.64 -14.18
CA GLY A 19 4.75 17.07 -13.91
C GLY A 19 4.74 16.35 -12.57
N LEU A 20 3.56 16.30 -11.95
CA LEU A 20 3.31 15.45 -10.79
C LEU A 20 2.95 14.05 -11.29
N GLU A 21 3.76 13.06 -10.90
CA GLU A 21 3.52 11.66 -11.20
C GLU A 21 3.07 10.91 -9.94
N VAL A 22 2.22 9.91 -10.12
CA VAL A 22 1.82 8.97 -9.08
C VAL A 22 2.20 7.55 -9.48
N LEU A 23 2.81 6.79 -8.57
CA LEU A 23 3.08 5.37 -8.80
C LEU A 23 1.81 4.55 -8.53
N LEU A 24 1.42 3.75 -9.52
CA LEU A 24 0.33 2.77 -9.43
C LEU A 24 0.87 1.36 -9.63
N ILE A 25 0.19 0.37 -9.07
CA ILE A 25 0.45 -1.05 -9.29
C ILE A 25 -0.71 -1.70 -10.03
N LYS A 26 -0.41 -2.66 -10.91
CA LYS A 26 -1.45 -3.47 -11.56
C LYS A 26 -1.77 -4.69 -10.69
N ARG A 27 -3.04 -4.86 -10.33
CA ARG A 27 -3.47 -5.99 -9.47
C ARG A 27 -3.28 -7.32 -10.21
N SER A 28 -2.42 -8.19 -9.68
CA SER A 28 -1.97 -9.41 -10.37
C SER A 28 -2.56 -10.72 -9.85
N ASN A 29 -3.29 -10.72 -8.73
CA ASN A 29 -3.88 -11.94 -8.18
C ASN A 29 -5.24 -12.22 -8.85
N PRO A 30 -5.38 -13.28 -9.67
CA PRO A 30 -6.62 -13.59 -10.39
C PRO A 30 -7.76 -14.03 -9.45
N ASN A 31 -7.45 -14.48 -8.23
CA ASN A 31 -8.43 -14.94 -7.25
C ASN A 31 -8.97 -13.80 -6.36
N ARG A 32 -8.70 -12.53 -6.71
CA ARG A 32 -9.11 -11.36 -5.92
C ARG A 32 -9.89 -10.37 -6.79
N PRO A 33 -10.79 -9.56 -6.20
CA PRO A 33 -11.56 -8.56 -6.93
C PRO A 33 -10.67 -7.59 -7.72
N TYR A 34 -11.21 -7.05 -8.81
CA TYR A 34 -10.58 -6.03 -9.65
C TYR A 34 -9.21 -6.45 -10.21
N HIS A 35 -9.05 -7.73 -10.56
CA HIS A 35 -7.85 -8.24 -11.22
C HIS A 35 -7.56 -7.47 -12.53
N GLY A 36 -6.29 -7.12 -12.76
CA GLY A 36 -5.84 -6.39 -13.94
C GLY A 36 -6.03 -4.86 -13.89
N VAL A 37 -6.68 -4.32 -12.86
CA VAL A 37 -6.91 -2.87 -12.70
C VAL A 37 -5.69 -2.20 -12.05
N TRP A 38 -5.43 -0.95 -12.41
CA TRP A 38 -4.44 -0.09 -11.75
C TRP A 38 -4.97 0.38 -10.39
N ALA A 39 -4.14 0.28 -9.36
CA ALA A 39 -4.51 0.63 -7.99
C ALA A 39 -3.35 1.31 -7.27
N LEU A 40 -3.67 1.96 -6.14
CA LEU A 40 -2.65 2.46 -5.22
C LEU A 40 -1.83 1.29 -4.65
N PRO A 41 -0.51 1.50 -4.41
CA PRO A 41 0.27 0.57 -3.62
C PRO A 41 -0.26 0.54 -2.18
N GLY A 42 -0.90 -0.56 -1.81
CA GLY A 42 -1.39 -0.76 -0.46
C GLY A 42 -1.34 -2.22 0.00
N GLY A 43 -1.78 -2.48 1.22
CA GLY A 43 -1.80 -3.83 1.77
C GLY A 43 -2.50 -3.91 3.12
N PHE A 44 -2.72 -5.15 3.57
CA PHE A 44 -3.29 -5.40 4.89
C PHE A 44 -2.31 -4.98 6.00
N VAL A 45 -2.89 -4.48 7.09
CA VAL A 45 -2.25 -4.44 8.41
C VAL A 45 -2.55 -5.76 9.09
N PHE A 46 -1.50 -6.49 9.51
CA PHE A 46 -1.64 -7.76 10.19
C PHE A 46 -1.67 -7.52 11.69
N ASP A 47 -2.84 -7.66 12.31
CA ASP A 47 -3.03 -7.50 13.77
C ASP A 47 -2.60 -8.76 14.55
N LYS A 48 -2.38 -9.88 13.86
CA LYS A 48 -2.02 -11.18 14.43
C LYS A 48 -0.92 -11.83 13.60
N ASP A 49 -0.12 -12.66 14.27
CA ASP A 49 0.83 -13.52 13.59
C ASP A 49 0.09 -14.67 12.90
N LEU A 50 0.19 -14.70 11.58
CA LEU A 50 -0.42 -15.71 10.71
C LEU A 50 0.63 -16.66 10.12
N THR A 51 1.88 -16.64 10.60
CA THR A 51 2.98 -17.46 10.03
C THR A 51 2.69 -18.96 10.07
N SER A 52 2.01 -19.45 11.11
CA SER A 52 1.56 -20.85 11.24
C SER A 52 0.54 -21.27 10.17
N GLU A 53 -0.14 -20.31 9.55
CA GLU A 53 -1.15 -20.51 8.49
C GLU A 53 -0.59 -20.19 7.10
N GLY A 54 0.74 -20.04 6.97
CA GLY A 54 1.39 -19.60 5.73
C GLY A 54 1.20 -18.11 5.42
N GLY A 55 0.72 -17.34 6.40
CA GLY A 55 0.56 -15.90 6.35
C GLY A 55 1.82 -15.14 6.75
N ARG A 56 1.64 -13.99 7.40
CA ARG A 56 2.73 -13.07 7.77
C ARG A 56 2.73 -12.82 9.28
N PRO A 57 3.89 -12.43 9.85
CA PRO A 57 3.93 -11.97 11.24
C PRO A 57 3.06 -10.72 11.42
N ALA A 58 2.63 -10.49 12.66
CA ALA A 58 1.91 -9.28 13.02
C ALA A 58 2.77 -8.03 12.75
N ASP A 59 2.15 -6.95 12.30
CA ASP A 59 2.78 -5.64 12.28
C ASP A 59 2.69 -5.02 13.69
N GLU A 60 3.79 -4.49 14.21
CA GLU A 60 3.83 -3.85 15.52
C GLU A 60 2.89 -2.63 15.63
N ASN A 61 2.73 -1.91 14.52
CA ASN A 61 1.88 -0.73 14.38
C ASN A 61 1.65 -0.39 12.88
N PHE A 62 0.87 0.65 12.62
CA PHE A 62 0.63 1.15 11.24
C PHE A 62 1.91 1.57 10.52
N GLU A 63 2.92 2.06 11.23
CA GLU A 63 4.21 2.43 10.64
C GLU A 63 4.96 1.20 10.12
N ALA A 64 4.97 0.11 10.88
CA ALA A 64 5.58 -1.16 10.49
C ALA A 64 4.91 -1.74 9.24
N ALA A 65 3.57 -1.75 9.21
CA ALA A 65 2.79 -2.18 8.04
C ALA A 65 3.13 -1.32 6.81
N ARG A 66 3.18 0.01 6.96
CA ARG A 66 3.56 0.95 5.91
C ARG A 66 4.97 0.70 5.39
N ARG A 67 5.96 0.51 6.28
CA ARG A 67 7.36 0.21 5.91
C ARG A 67 7.45 -1.09 5.12
N ARG A 68 6.73 -2.12 5.54
CA ARG A 68 6.62 -3.40 4.82
C ARG A 68 6.04 -3.21 3.42
N ILE A 69 4.94 -2.46 3.28
CA ILE A 69 4.33 -2.15 1.99
C ILE A 69 5.31 -1.39 1.08
N CYS A 70 6.03 -0.40 1.62
CA CYS A 70 7.06 0.32 0.86
C CYS A 70 8.14 -0.62 0.33
N ARG A 71 8.67 -1.49 1.18
CA ARG A 71 9.69 -2.48 0.80
C ARG A 71 9.20 -3.46 -0.29
N GLU A 72 7.97 -3.95 -0.15
CA GLU A 72 7.44 -5.04 -0.99
C GLU A 72 6.85 -4.56 -2.32
N LYS A 73 6.30 -3.34 -2.37
CA LYS A 73 5.53 -2.86 -3.53
C LYS A 73 6.09 -1.61 -4.18
N ILE A 74 6.78 -0.76 -3.42
CA ILE A 74 7.32 0.52 -3.90
C ILE A 74 8.85 0.41 -4.12
N HIS A 75 9.51 -0.51 -3.43
CA HIS A 75 10.96 -0.77 -3.47
C HIS A 75 11.84 0.45 -3.14
N THR A 76 11.27 1.45 -2.47
CA THR A 76 11.98 2.60 -1.92
C THR A 76 11.22 3.18 -0.72
N TYR A 77 11.88 4.02 0.06
CA TYR A 77 11.28 4.75 1.18
C TYR A 77 11.16 6.23 0.82
N PRO A 78 9.93 6.76 0.69
CA PRO A 78 9.71 8.19 0.50
C PRO A 78 10.36 9.03 1.61
N ARG A 79 10.93 10.18 1.22
CA ARG A 79 11.60 11.12 2.14
C ARG A 79 10.64 11.79 3.12
N HIS A 80 9.39 11.95 2.73
CA HIS A 80 8.35 12.57 3.52
C HIS A 80 7.08 11.73 3.44
N PHE A 81 6.36 11.68 4.56
CA PHE A 81 5.05 11.06 4.66
C PHE A 81 4.15 11.93 5.51
N SER A 82 2.90 11.98 5.08
CA SER A 82 1.79 12.56 5.81
C SER A 82 0.60 11.60 5.72
N GLU A 83 -0.20 11.56 6.78
CA GLU A 83 -1.50 10.90 6.73
C GLU A 83 -2.44 11.75 5.88
N ALA A 84 -3.12 11.12 4.91
CA ALA A 84 -4.05 11.81 4.03
C ALA A 84 -5.46 11.84 4.65
N PHE A 85 -6.04 10.66 4.89
CA PHE A 85 -7.34 10.46 5.55
C PHE A 85 -7.50 8.99 5.94
N ILE A 86 -8.49 8.71 6.79
CA ILE A 86 -8.95 7.37 7.13
C ILE A 86 -10.36 7.20 6.54
N ASP A 87 -10.57 6.15 5.75
CA ASP A 87 -11.89 5.80 5.22
C ASP A 87 -12.33 4.44 5.75
N GLY A 88 -13.59 4.36 6.16
CA GLY A 88 -14.17 3.22 6.84
C GLY A 88 -15.68 3.21 6.64
N ASP A 89 -16.12 2.70 5.48
CA ASP A 89 -17.53 2.49 5.17
C ASP A 89 -17.80 1.00 4.97
N PRO A 90 -18.60 0.34 5.84
CA PRO A 90 -18.92 -1.08 5.70
C PRO A 90 -19.81 -1.40 4.48
N LYS A 91 -20.35 -0.40 3.78
CA LYS A 91 -21.26 -0.56 2.64
C LYS A 91 -20.62 -0.22 1.28
N ARG A 92 -19.35 0.17 1.25
CA ARG A 92 -18.59 0.39 0.01
C ARG A 92 -18.05 -0.90 -0.60
#